data_AF-A0A2E5YB32-F1
#
_entry.id   AF-A0A2E5YB32-F1
#
_cell.length_a   1.000
_cell.length_b   1.000
_cell.length_c   1.000
_cell.angle_alpha   90.00
_cell.angle_beta   90.00
_cell.angle_gamma   90.00
#
_symmetry.space_group_name_H-M   'P 1'
#
loop_
_entity.id
_entity.type
_entity.pdbx_description
1 polymer ?
#
loop_
_entity_poly.entity_id
_entity_poly.type
_entity_poly.pdbx_seq_one_letter_code
_entity_poly.pdbx_strand_id
1 'polypeptide(L)'
;MFRVAKKVAQSKGKKLMVIGDPCSGNYFRFMSRMFPNCEHGDVTVDLYGCDDCNRMDINDVSSWKLFDDDTFVVMETGVLGFSKDVGAVLGQIKRVSGGDFFSAGGNRGLLWVRYLYKTYSNELIYSMDPFDSRKDVYYCGVKLGQNVSFYIKRNDSRVRFRIKF
;
A
#
# COMPACT_ATOMS: atom_id res chain seq x y z
N MET A 1 10.76 -5.78 3.23
CA MET A 1 9.67 -5.50 4.18
C MET A 1 8.89 -6.76 4.55
N PHE A 2 8.50 -7.59 3.58
CA PHE A 2 7.76 -8.85 3.79
C PHE A 2 8.31 -9.76 4.89
N ARG A 3 9.59 -10.15 4.82
CA ARG A 3 10.22 -10.99 5.85
C ARG A 3 10.11 -10.39 7.27
N VAL A 4 10.12 -9.06 7.39
CA VAL A 4 9.96 -8.37 8.67
C VAL A 4 8.53 -8.49 9.16
N ALA A 5 7.54 -8.19 8.31
CA ALA A 5 6.13 -8.33 8.65
C ALA A 5 5.77 -9.77 9.06
N LYS A 6 6.25 -10.77 8.29
CA LYS A 6 6.07 -12.20 8.58
C LYS A 6 6.67 -12.59 9.93
N LYS A 7 7.90 -12.15 10.24
CA LYS A 7 8.53 -12.41 11.54
C LYS A 7 7.76 -11.77 12.69
N VAL A 8 7.23 -10.57 12.50
CA VAL A 8 6.43 -9.85 13.51
C VAL A 8 5.11 -10.57 13.76
N ALA A 9 4.42 -10.99 12.70
CA ALA A 9 3.18 -11.76 12.78
C ALA A 9 3.39 -13.03 13.62
N GLN A 10 4.41 -13.81 13.28
CA GLN A 10 4.80 -15.01 14.01
C GLN A 10 5.13 -14.72 15.48
N SER A 11 5.92 -13.69 15.77
CA SER A 11 6.30 -13.34 17.15
C SER A 11 5.14 -12.89 18.02
N LYS A 12 4.08 -12.35 17.41
CA LYS A 12 2.90 -11.83 18.09
C LYS A 12 1.71 -12.78 18.07
N GLY A 13 1.83 -13.94 17.40
CA GLY A 13 0.71 -14.88 17.22
C GLY A 13 -0.43 -14.30 16.38
N LYS A 14 -0.15 -13.30 15.53
CA LYS A 14 -1.13 -12.67 14.64
C LYS A 14 -1.04 -13.26 13.23
N LYS A 15 -2.14 -13.19 12.48
CA LYS A 15 -2.15 -13.52 11.04
C LYS A 15 -1.46 -12.42 10.23
N LEU A 16 -0.76 -12.77 9.15
CA LEU A 16 -0.20 -11.82 8.21
C LEU A 16 -1.23 -11.51 7.11
N MET A 17 -1.70 -10.27 7.05
CA MET A 17 -2.50 -9.76 5.94
C MET A 17 -1.59 -9.04 4.94
N VAL A 18 -1.64 -9.44 3.68
CA VAL A 18 -0.94 -8.78 2.57
C VAL A 18 -1.95 -8.06 1.70
N ILE A 19 -1.80 -6.75 1.54
CA ILE A 19 -2.62 -5.92 0.65
C ILE A 19 -1.72 -5.54 -0.52
N GLY A 20 -1.96 -6.13 -1.66
CA GLY A 20 -0.94 -6.14 -2.69
C GLY A 20 -1.34 -6.87 -3.94
N ASP A 21 -0.46 -6.83 -4.92
CA ASP A 21 -0.51 -7.71 -6.07
C ASP A 21 0.66 -8.71 -5.99
N PRO A 22 0.66 -9.65 -5.01
CA PRO A 22 1.73 -10.64 -4.90
C PRO A 22 1.75 -11.60 -6.09
N CYS A 23 0.62 -11.73 -6.80
CA CYS A 23 0.46 -12.58 -7.96
C CYS A 23 0.91 -11.97 -9.28
N SER A 24 1.39 -10.72 -9.27
CA SER A 24 1.84 -10.03 -10.47
C SER A 24 0.74 -10.03 -11.54
N GLY A 25 -0.36 -9.32 -11.28
CA GLY A 25 -1.33 -8.91 -12.28
C GLY A 25 -0.60 -8.58 -13.58
N ASN A 26 -1.13 -9.13 -14.68
CA ASN A 26 -0.51 -9.41 -15.99
C ASN A 26 0.55 -8.42 -16.55
N TYR A 27 0.62 -7.20 -16.05
CA TYR A 27 1.55 -6.16 -16.47
C TYR A 27 2.99 -6.32 -15.96
N PHE A 28 3.23 -7.08 -14.88
CA PHE A 28 4.54 -7.15 -14.20
C PHE A 28 5.40 -8.38 -14.50
N ARG A 29 5.08 -9.21 -15.49
CA ARG A 29 5.90 -10.41 -15.79
C ARG A 29 7.36 -10.08 -16.15
N PHE A 30 7.65 -8.87 -16.64
CA PHE A 30 9.01 -8.41 -16.96
C PHE A 30 9.71 -7.68 -15.80
N MET A 31 8.97 -6.98 -14.93
CA MET A 31 9.51 -6.20 -13.81
C MET A 31 9.51 -6.95 -12.46
N SER A 32 8.79 -8.07 -12.35
CA SER A 32 8.75 -8.92 -11.15
C SER A 32 10.10 -9.56 -10.81
N ARG A 33 11.04 -9.65 -11.76
CA ARG A 33 12.43 -10.05 -11.47
C ARG A 33 13.20 -9.02 -10.64
N MET A 34 12.77 -7.76 -10.63
CA MET A 34 13.43 -6.68 -9.86
C MET A 34 12.74 -6.35 -8.53
N PHE A 35 11.50 -6.80 -8.33
CA PHE A 35 10.81 -6.69 -7.04
C PHE A 35 10.71 -8.09 -6.44
N PRO A 36 11.48 -8.43 -5.38
CA PRO A 36 11.44 -9.75 -4.80
C PRO A 36 10.01 -10.07 -4.38
N ASN A 37 9.44 -11.09 -5.05
CA ASN A 37 8.10 -11.62 -4.89
C ASN A 37 7.59 -11.42 -3.46
N CYS A 38 6.61 -10.53 -3.31
CA CYS A 38 5.76 -10.56 -2.13
C CYS A 38 5.05 -11.91 -2.16
N GLU A 39 5.26 -12.76 -1.15
CA GLU A 39 4.46 -13.98 -1.03
C GLU A 39 3.05 -13.62 -0.55
N HIS A 40 2.13 -14.57 -0.68
CA HIS A 40 0.82 -14.48 -0.05
C HIS A 40 0.95 -14.38 1.48
N GLY A 41 0.06 -13.59 2.09
CA GLY A 41 -0.20 -13.65 3.51
C GLY A 41 -1.18 -14.78 3.85
N ASP A 42 -1.51 -14.93 5.13
CA ASP A 42 -2.66 -15.74 5.56
C ASP A 42 -3.98 -15.20 5.00
N VAL A 43 -4.02 -13.88 4.76
CA VAL A 43 -5.04 -13.20 3.97
C VAL A 43 -4.34 -12.33 2.94
N THR A 44 -4.67 -12.49 1.67
CA THR A 44 -4.18 -11.62 0.61
C THR A 44 -5.35 -10.87 -0.01
N VAL A 45 -5.27 -9.54 -0.03
CA VAL A 45 -6.20 -8.63 -0.69
C VAL A 45 -5.56 -8.18 -2.00
N ASP A 46 -6.03 -8.75 -3.10
CA ASP A 46 -5.49 -8.54 -4.44
C ASP A 46 -6.42 -7.66 -5.32
N LEU A 47 -5.81 -6.75 -6.08
CA LEU A 47 -6.48 -5.90 -7.07
C LEU A 47 -6.88 -6.68 -8.33
N TYR A 48 -6.10 -7.70 -8.73
CA TYR A 48 -6.27 -8.41 -10.00
C TYR A 48 -6.62 -9.89 -9.87
N GLY A 49 -6.32 -10.50 -8.72
CA GLY A 49 -6.83 -11.79 -8.25
C GLY A 49 -6.11 -12.98 -8.86
N CYS A 50 -5.52 -13.81 -8.00
CA CYS A 50 -5.45 -15.25 -8.26
C CYS A 50 -6.57 -15.98 -7.50
N ASP A 51 -6.85 -17.22 -7.90
CA ASP A 51 -7.91 -18.05 -7.29
C ASP A 51 -7.64 -18.39 -5.81
N ASP A 52 -6.41 -18.20 -5.34
CA ASP A 52 -5.99 -18.45 -3.95
C ASP A 52 -6.13 -17.23 -3.03
N CYS A 53 -6.60 -16.08 -3.53
CA CYS A 53 -6.68 -14.82 -2.78
C CYS A 53 -8.11 -14.39 -2.42
N ASN A 54 -8.27 -13.76 -1.25
CA ASN A 54 -9.50 -13.04 -0.92
C ASN A 54 -9.57 -11.74 -1.73
N ARG A 55 -10.53 -11.65 -2.64
CA ARG A 55 -10.72 -10.43 -3.43
C ARG A 55 -11.47 -9.38 -2.63
N MET A 56 -10.85 -8.22 -2.41
CA MET A 56 -11.48 -7.06 -1.79
C MET A 56 -10.98 -5.77 -2.45
N ASP A 57 -11.87 -4.84 -2.75
CA ASP A 57 -11.48 -3.46 -3.07
C ASP A 57 -11.16 -2.73 -1.76
N ILE A 58 -9.92 -2.25 -1.62
CA ILE A 58 -9.50 -1.49 -0.43
C ILE A 58 -10.35 -0.24 -0.18
N ASN A 59 -10.98 0.31 -1.22
CA ASN A 59 -11.84 1.47 -1.16
C ASN A 59 -13.24 1.14 -0.64
N ASP A 60 -13.65 -0.13 -0.66
CA ASP A 60 -14.91 -0.55 -0.08
C ASP A 60 -14.75 -0.74 1.44
N VAL A 61 -14.99 0.34 2.18
CA VAL A 61 -14.96 0.37 3.65
C VAL A 61 -15.89 -0.69 4.27
N SER A 62 -16.96 -1.10 3.58
CA SER A 62 -17.88 -2.11 4.11
C SER A 62 -17.26 -3.51 4.15
N SER A 63 -16.46 -3.87 3.15
CA SER A 63 -15.75 -5.15 3.10
C SER A 63 -14.73 -5.33 4.23
N TRP A 64 -14.17 -4.24 4.76
CA TRP A 64 -13.27 -4.28 5.91
C TRP A 64 -13.91 -4.85 7.18
N LYS A 65 -15.25 -4.83 7.29
CA LYS A 65 -15.99 -5.38 8.44
C LYS A 65 -15.87 -6.91 8.55
N LEU A 66 -15.41 -7.58 7.49
CA LEU A 66 -15.13 -9.02 7.50
C LEU A 66 -13.89 -9.39 8.31
N PHE A 67 -13.08 -8.40 8.69
CA PHE A 67 -11.84 -8.60 9.44
C PHE A 67 -12.00 -8.06 10.86
N ASP A 68 -11.62 -8.90 11.82
CA ASP A 68 -11.62 -8.59 13.24
C ASP A 68 -10.57 -7.52 13.59
N ASP A 69 -10.80 -6.84 14.71
CA ASP A 69 -9.91 -5.82 15.27
C ASP A 69 -8.64 -6.47 15.84
N ASP A 70 -7.48 -5.84 15.63
CA ASP A 70 -6.18 -6.24 16.20
C ASP A 70 -5.72 -7.69 15.93
N THR A 71 -6.28 -8.38 14.94
CA THR A 71 -5.92 -9.78 14.65
C THR A 71 -4.79 -9.94 13.64
N PHE A 72 -4.41 -8.85 12.95
CA PHE A 72 -3.47 -8.91 11.83
C PHE A 72 -2.17 -8.14 12.07
N VAL A 73 -1.12 -8.59 11.40
CA VAL A 73 -0.03 -7.72 10.96
C VAL A 73 -0.28 -7.43 9.49
N VAL A 74 -0.34 -6.16 9.11
CA VAL A 74 -0.67 -5.76 7.75
C VAL A 74 0.60 -5.36 7.01
N MET A 75 0.82 -5.92 5.83
CA MET A 75 1.80 -5.43 4.87
C MET A 75 1.11 -4.99 3.59
N GLU A 76 1.48 -3.82 3.10
CA GLU A 76 0.98 -3.26 1.86
C GLU A 76 2.10 -3.06 0.83
N THR A 77 1.76 -3.21 -0.47
CA THR A 77 2.72 -3.12 -1.59
C THR A 77 2.29 -2.15 -2.69
N GLY A 78 2.02 -0.89 -2.34
CA GLY A 78 1.72 0.19 -3.29
C GLY A 78 0.24 0.29 -3.73
N VAL A 79 -0.62 -0.61 -3.29
CA VAL A 79 -2.08 -0.63 -3.54
C VAL A 79 -2.79 0.59 -2.95
N LEU A 80 -2.32 1.15 -1.84
CA LEU A 80 -2.84 2.40 -1.27
C LEU A 80 -2.68 3.58 -2.24
N GLY A 81 -1.79 3.48 -3.22
CA GLY A 81 -1.68 4.43 -4.33
C GLY A 81 -2.98 4.60 -5.12
N PHE A 82 -3.87 3.61 -5.10
CA PHE A 82 -5.19 3.62 -5.74
C PHE A 82 -6.33 4.07 -4.82
N SER A 83 -6.01 4.44 -3.57
CA SER A 83 -7.04 4.79 -2.59
C SER A 83 -7.72 6.11 -2.93
N LYS A 84 -9.06 6.12 -2.95
CA LYS A 84 -9.89 7.32 -3.12
C LYS A 84 -9.98 8.14 -1.84
N ASP A 85 -9.92 7.48 -0.68
CA ASP A 85 -9.83 8.08 0.64
C ASP A 85 -8.81 7.31 1.48
N VAL A 86 -7.53 7.68 1.32
CA VAL A 86 -6.42 7.04 2.02
C VAL A 86 -6.55 7.16 3.54
N GLY A 87 -7.20 8.21 4.06
CA GLY A 87 -7.41 8.37 5.50
C GLY A 87 -8.38 7.34 6.05
N ALA A 88 -9.51 7.13 5.37
CA ALA A 88 -10.48 6.09 5.75
C ALA A 88 -9.88 4.68 5.68
N VAL A 89 -9.12 4.38 4.62
CA VAL A 89 -8.46 3.07 4.47
C VAL A 89 -7.40 2.86 5.54
N LEU A 90 -6.57 3.86 5.84
CA LEU A 90 -5.60 3.78 6.94
C LEU A 90 -6.27 3.58 8.29
N GLY A 91 -7.44 4.18 8.51
CA GLY A 91 -8.25 3.94 9.71
C GLY A 91 -8.66 2.47 9.86
N GLN A 92 -9.08 1.82 8.77
CA GLN A 92 -9.39 0.39 8.77
C GLN A 92 -8.14 -0.47 8.97
N ILE A 93 -7.03 -0.14 8.29
CA ILE A 93 -5.75 -0.83 8.48
C ILE A 93 -5.31 -0.74 9.94
N LYS A 94 -5.41 0.44 10.56
CA LYS A 94 -5.07 0.62 11.98
C LYS A 94 -5.93 -0.24 12.87
N ARG A 95 -7.26 -0.27 12.64
CA ARG A 95 -8.21 -1.10 13.39
C ARG A 95 -7.83 -2.58 13.34
N VAL A 96 -7.70 -3.15 12.14
CA VAL A 96 -7.45 -4.60 11.99
C VAL A 96 -6.04 -5.01 12.40
N SER A 97 -5.08 -4.07 12.35
CA SER A 97 -3.68 -4.34 12.72
C SER A 97 -3.33 -4.05 14.17
N GLY A 98 -4.15 -3.27 14.87
CA GLY A 98 -3.81 -2.65 16.16
C GLY A 98 -2.52 -1.83 16.12
N GLY A 99 -2.13 -1.33 14.94
CA GLY A 99 -0.91 -0.55 14.75
C GLY A 99 0.29 -1.34 14.24
N ASP A 100 0.16 -2.63 13.91
CA ASP A 100 1.22 -3.41 13.24
C ASP A 100 1.09 -3.34 11.71
N PHE A 101 1.52 -2.22 11.12
CA PHE A 101 1.38 -1.92 9.69
C PHE A 101 2.71 -1.57 9.02
N PHE A 102 2.91 -2.16 7.84
CA PHE A 102 4.04 -1.93 6.96
C PHE A 102 3.57 -1.57 5.56
N SER A 103 4.10 -0.50 4.97
CA SER A 103 3.91 -0.17 3.56
C SER A 103 5.26 -0.19 2.87
N ALA A 104 5.38 -0.98 1.80
CA ALA A 104 6.56 -0.97 0.96
C ALA A 104 6.70 0.35 0.18
N GLY A 105 5.62 1.12 0.08
CA GLY A 105 5.56 2.36 -0.68
C GLY A 105 5.46 2.14 -2.18
N GLY A 106 5.52 3.24 -2.92
CA GLY A 106 5.53 3.26 -4.38
C GLY A 106 6.84 3.82 -4.95
N ASN A 107 6.94 3.87 -6.28
CA ASN A 107 8.12 4.40 -6.96
C ASN A 107 8.18 5.93 -6.85
N ARG A 108 9.30 6.48 -6.36
CA ARG A 108 9.47 7.91 -6.07
C ARG A 108 10.28 8.68 -7.11
N GLY A 109 10.69 8.03 -8.20
CA GLY A 109 11.47 8.67 -9.26
C GLY A 109 10.72 9.86 -9.86
N LEU A 110 11.40 10.98 -10.10
CA LEU A 110 10.79 12.16 -10.72
C LEU A 110 10.13 11.83 -12.07
N LEU A 111 10.77 10.95 -12.84
CA LEU A 111 10.25 10.42 -14.10
C LEU A 111 8.95 9.62 -13.90
N TRP A 112 8.88 8.82 -12.83
CA TRP A 112 7.68 8.07 -12.46
C TRP A 112 6.53 9.00 -12.12
N VAL A 113 6.75 9.88 -11.14
CA VAL A 113 5.74 10.81 -10.61
C VAL A 113 5.18 11.73 -11.70
N ARG A 114 5.98 12.04 -12.73
CA ARG A 114 5.56 12.89 -13.84
C ARG A 114 4.86 12.13 -14.97
N TYR A 115 5.37 10.98 -15.38
CA TYR A 115 5.00 10.39 -16.67
C TYR A 115 4.72 8.89 -16.63
N LEU A 116 5.57 8.09 -16.00
CA LEU A 116 5.49 6.62 -16.14
C LEU A 116 4.34 6.01 -15.33
N TYR A 117 3.80 6.71 -14.33
CA TYR A 117 2.69 6.16 -13.56
C TYR A 117 1.44 5.93 -14.43
N LYS A 118 1.20 6.77 -15.46
CA LYS A 118 0.06 6.60 -16.38
C LYS A 118 0.23 5.40 -17.31
N THR A 119 1.47 5.08 -17.66
CA THR A 119 1.76 3.85 -18.43
C THR A 119 1.62 2.60 -17.57
N TYR A 120 1.57 2.75 -16.25
CA TYR A 120 1.28 1.68 -15.31
C TYR A 120 -0.23 1.54 -15.06
N SER A 121 -0.90 2.61 -14.64
CA SER A 121 -2.36 2.66 -14.54
C SER A 121 -2.86 4.09 -14.51
N ASN A 122 -3.97 4.34 -15.20
CA ASN A 122 -4.67 5.64 -15.16
C ASN A 122 -5.45 5.85 -13.85
N GLU A 123 -5.64 4.79 -13.05
CA GLU A 123 -6.36 4.85 -11.78
C GLU A 123 -5.44 5.13 -10.58
N LEU A 124 -4.11 5.17 -10.79
CA LEU A 124 -3.17 5.44 -9.71
C LEU A 124 -3.21 6.93 -9.33
N ILE A 125 -3.55 7.20 -8.06
CA ILE A 125 -3.75 8.56 -7.52
C ILE A 125 -2.51 9.06 -6.81
N TYR A 126 -1.79 8.17 -6.12
CA TYR A 126 -0.66 8.53 -5.26
C TYR A 126 0.56 7.63 -5.48
N SER A 127 1.73 8.20 -5.24
CA SER A 127 2.96 7.46 -4.95
C SER A 127 3.27 7.58 -3.46
N MET A 128 3.34 6.44 -2.76
CA MET A 128 3.47 6.40 -1.31
C MET A 128 4.92 6.26 -0.86
N ASP A 129 5.20 6.73 0.35
CA ASP A 129 6.49 6.51 1.01
C ASP A 129 6.48 5.13 1.70
N PRO A 130 7.63 4.43 1.78
CA PRO A 130 7.74 3.30 2.68
C PRO A 130 7.44 3.74 4.12
N PHE A 131 6.75 2.89 4.89
CA PHE A 131 6.28 3.24 6.22
C PHE A 131 6.25 2.01 7.14
N ASP A 132 6.74 2.17 8.37
CA ASP A 132 6.64 1.21 9.47
C ASP A 132 5.95 1.92 10.65
N SER A 133 4.66 1.64 10.87
CA SER A 133 3.83 2.34 11.86
C SER A 133 4.33 2.26 13.30
N ARG A 134 5.26 1.34 13.58
CA ARG A 134 5.85 1.14 14.90
C ARG A 134 7.00 2.13 15.16
N LYS A 135 7.47 2.80 14.12
CA LYS A 135 8.58 3.77 14.16
C LYS A 135 8.15 5.12 13.63
N ASP A 136 7.32 5.11 12.61
CA ASP A 136 6.88 6.29 11.89
C ASP A 136 5.51 6.73 12.40
N VAL A 137 5.38 8.02 12.70
CA VAL A 137 4.11 8.60 13.19
C VAL A 137 3.20 9.04 12.04
N TYR A 138 3.79 9.31 10.87
CA TYR A 138 3.07 9.90 9.74
C TYR A 138 3.26 9.12 8.45
N TYR A 139 2.16 8.65 7.90
CA TYR A 139 2.11 8.10 6.56
C TYR A 139 2.14 9.24 5.54
N CYS A 140 3.11 9.19 4.62
CA CYS A 140 3.37 10.25 3.67
C CYS A 140 3.28 9.73 2.24
N GLY A 141 2.96 10.64 1.33
CA GLY A 141 3.00 10.33 -0.09
C GLY A 141 2.80 11.57 -0.95
N VAL A 142 2.74 11.30 -2.24
CA VAL A 142 2.72 12.31 -3.28
C VAL A 142 1.53 12.06 -4.19
N LYS A 143 0.65 13.04 -4.34
CA LYS A 143 -0.43 13.02 -5.32
C LYS A 143 0.17 13.10 -6.72
N LEU A 144 -0.23 12.18 -7.59
CA LEU A 144 0.23 12.09 -8.97
C LEU A 144 -0.57 13.02 -9.88
N GLY A 145 -0.02 13.30 -11.07
CA GLY A 145 -0.70 14.12 -12.08
C GLY A 145 -0.79 15.61 -11.78
N GLN A 146 -0.06 16.12 -10.79
CA GLN A 146 -0.01 17.55 -10.52
C GLN A 146 0.88 18.27 -11.55
N ASN A 147 0.75 19.59 -11.65
CA ASN A 147 1.63 20.38 -12.50
C ASN A 147 3.09 20.29 -12.01
N VAL A 148 4.03 20.17 -12.94
CA VAL A 148 5.48 20.03 -12.68
C VAL A 148 6.02 21.12 -11.74
N SER A 149 5.51 22.35 -11.87
CA SER A 149 5.90 23.48 -11.01
C SER A 149 5.65 23.23 -9.52
N PHE A 150 4.62 22.44 -9.17
CA PHE A 150 4.30 22.12 -7.78
C PHE A 150 5.26 21.09 -7.17
N TYR A 151 5.89 20.22 -7.98
CA TYR A 151 6.89 19.26 -7.48
C TYR A 151 8.27 19.90 -7.25
N ILE A 152 8.61 20.93 -8.03
CA ILE A 152 9.90 21.63 -7.95
C ILE A 152 9.94 22.53 -6.72
N LYS A 153 8.81 23.13 -6.35
CA LYS A 153 8.66 23.84 -5.08
C LYS A 153 8.64 22.82 -3.95
N ARG A 154 9.80 22.59 -3.32
CA ARG A 154 10.14 21.51 -2.36
C ARG A 154 9.22 21.30 -1.14
N ASN A 155 8.09 21.99 -1.01
CA ASN A 155 7.20 21.90 0.17
C ASN A 155 5.72 22.22 -0.12
N ASP A 156 5.22 22.00 -1.34
CA ASP A 156 3.82 22.28 -1.65
C ASP A 156 2.86 21.21 -1.08
N SER A 157 1.97 21.64 -0.17
CA SER A 157 0.93 20.79 0.44
C SER A 157 -0.13 20.31 -0.55
N ARG A 158 -0.22 20.90 -1.75
CA ARG A 158 -1.11 20.43 -2.83
C ARG A 158 -0.64 19.12 -3.46
N VAL A 159 0.65 18.82 -3.31
CA VAL A 159 1.31 17.66 -3.91
C VAL A 159 1.61 16.59 -2.88
N ARG A 160 2.07 16.99 -1.69
CA ARG A 160 2.41 16.05 -0.63
C ARG A 160 1.29 15.98 0.39
N PHE A 161 0.96 14.77 0.79
CA PHE A 161 0.08 14.56 1.94
C PHE A 161 0.86 13.95 3.09
N ARG A 162 0.35 14.19 4.30
CA ARG A 162 0.89 13.68 5.56
C ARG A 162 -0.29 13.35 6.47
N ILE A 163 -0.48 12.08 6.76
CA ILE A 163 -1.58 11.58 7.59
C ILE A 163 -0.98 10.95 8.83
N LYS A 164 -1.47 11.34 10.01
CA LYS A 164 -1.07 10.69 11.25
C LYS A 164 -1.68 9.28 11.25
N PHE A 165 -0.85 8.27 11.45
CA PHE A 165 -1.31 6.90 11.56
C PHE A 165 -1.90 6.61 12.93
#